data_AF-A0AB33AI25-F1
#
_entry.id   AF-A0AB33AI25-F1
#
_cell.length_a   1.000
_cell.length_b   1.000
_cell.length_c   1.000
_cell.angle_alpha   90.00
_cell.angle_beta   90.00
_cell.angle_gamma   90.00
#
_symmetry.space_group_name_H-M   'P 1'
#
loop_
_entity.id
_entity.type
_entity.pdbx_description
1 polymer ?
#
loop_
_entity_poly.entity_id
_entity_poly.type
_entity_poly.pdbx_seq_one_letter_code
_entity_poly.pdbx_strand_id
1 'polypeptide(L)'
;MKFVLSFYGTRGDVEPGVAVGRELLRRGHDVRMVVPPDLVGFAEEAGLAAVACGPDVRVWQDVNRDFWSRFLRNFWRNFWRIRDLKELLREDWRFLTQCWQEVSSTLRSQAKDADLLFTGVLGEESAGNVAEFYGLPFATLHVFPIRANGQLVPGMPARVGRSIMKLSEWLGWPLFKKLEDPQRRELGLPKATKPSPWRITERGSLEIQAYDEACMPGLAAEWAEFGGATAICRGVDFGPTDGFR
;
A
#
# COMPACT_ATOMS: atom_id res chain seq x y z
N MET A 1 -4.38 18.82 -13.19
CA MET A 1 -3.51 18.34 -12.12
C MET A 1 -2.76 17.11 -12.61
N LYS A 2 -1.54 16.92 -12.12
CA LYS A 2 -0.65 15.79 -12.39
C LYS A 2 -0.73 14.78 -11.26
N PHE A 3 -1.14 13.56 -11.60
CA PHE A 3 -1.24 12.46 -10.66
C PHE A 3 -0.18 11.41 -10.97
N VAL A 4 0.52 10.98 -9.93
CA VAL A 4 1.36 9.78 -10.01
C VAL A 4 0.63 8.67 -9.28
N LEU A 5 0.39 7.56 -9.96
CA LEU A 5 -0.30 6.39 -9.46
C LEU A 5 0.70 5.25 -9.34
N SER A 6 1.04 4.87 -8.12
CA SER A 6 2.02 3.84 -7.82
C SER A 6 1.32 2.57 -7.34
N PHE A 7 1.28 1.55 -8.18
CA PHE A 7 0.63 0.29 -7.86
C PHE A 7 1.58 -0.85 -8.20
N TYR A 8 1.86 -1.70 -7.21
CA TYR A 8 2.75 -2.84 -7.34
C TYR A 8 2.01 -4.13 -7.03
N GLY A 9 2.55 -5.25 -7.51
CA GLY A 9 2.00 -6.58 -7.28
C GLY A 9 1.51 -7.22 -8.56
N THR A 10 0.51 -8.08 -8.43
CA THR A 10 -0.12 -8.77 -9.55
C THR A 10 -1.09 -7.86 -10.29
N ARG A 11 -1.64 -8.34 -11.41
CA ARG A 11 -2.70 -7.62 -12.12
C ARG A 11 -3.86 -7.20 -11.18
N GLY A 12 -4.26 -8.06 -10.25
CA GLY A 12 -5.34 -7.74 -9.30
C GLY A 12 -5.00 -6.59 -8.33
N ASP A 13 -3.71 -6.35 -8.08
CA ASP A 13 -3.25 -5.23 -7.26
C ASP A 13 -3.17 -3.92 -8.08
N VAL A 14 -2.90 -4.01 -9.39
CA VAL A 14 -2.70 -2.86 -10.30
C VAL A 14 -3.99 -2.39 -10.95
N GLU A 15 -4.90 -3.30 -11.27
CA GLU A 15 -6.17 -3.03 -11.97
C GLU A 15 -7.05 -1.97 -11.28
N PRO A 16 -7.19 -1.96 -9.93
CA PRO A 16 -7.91 -0.89 -9.24
C PRO A 16 -7.27 0.50 -9.49
N GLY A 17 -5.94 0.57 -9.52
CA GLY A 17 -5.20 1.79 -9.84
C GLY A 17 -5.42 2.23 -11.27
N VAL A 18 -5.41 1.30 -12.23
CA VAL A 18 -5.73 1.58 -13.64
C VAL A 18 -7.15 2.13 -13.77
N ALA A 19 -8.14 1.53 -13.11
CA ALA A 19 -9.52 2.00 -13.14
C ALA A 19 -9.65 3.46 -12.66
N VAL A 20 -9.02 3.79 -11.52
CA VAL A 20 -8.99 5.18 -11.02
C VAL A 20 -8.23 6.10 -11.97
N GLY A 21 -7.09 5.66 -12.50
CA GLY A 21 -6.29 6.41 -13.46
C GLY A 21 -7.09 6.79 -14.70
N ARG A 22 -7.84 5.84 -15.27
CA ARG A 22 -8.71 6.09 -16.43
C ARG A 22 -9.78 7.14 -16.14
N GLU A 23 -10.40 7.08 -14.96
CA GLU A 23 -11.39 8.07 -14.57
C GLU A 23 -10.77 9.46 -14.34
N LEU A 24 -9.56 9.53 -13.78
CA LEU A 24 -8.81 10.80 -13.65
C LEU A 24 -8.45 11.38 -15.03
N LEU A 25 -7.98 10.55 -15.96
CA LEU A 25 -7.74 10.96 -17.36
C LEU A 25 -9.01 11.49 -18.01
N ARG A 26 -10.14 10.78 -17.86
CA ARG A 26 -11.44 11.20 -18.39
C ARG A 26 -11.89 12.56 -17.87
N ARG A 27 -11.49 12.91 -16.64
CA ARG A 27 -11.73 14.23 -16.02
C ARG A 27 -10.73 15.31 -16.46
N GLY A 28 -9.83 15.01 -17.38
CA GLY A 28 -8.85 15.97 -17.93
C GLY A 28 -7.61 16.16 -17.06
N HIS A 29 -7.30 15.19 -16.19
CA HIS A 29 -6.05 15.20 -15.43
C HIS A 29 -4.91 14.53 -16.22
N ASP A 30 -3.67 14.91 -15.90
CA ASP A 30 -2.47 14.24 -16.39
C ASP A 30 -2.14 13.10 -15.41
N VAL A 31 -2.06 11.87 -15.90
CA VAL A 31 -1.93 10.67 -15.07
C VAL A 31 -0.73 9.86 -15.54
N ARG A 32 0.19 9.60 -14.60
CA ARG A 32 1.33 8.72 -14.80
C ARG A 32 1.21 7.50 -13.90
N MET A 33 1.14 6.32 -14.51
CA MET A 33 1.19 5.04 -13.80
C MET A 33 2.65 4.63 -13.56
N VAL A 34 2.94 4.14 -12.36
CA VAL A 34 4.20 3.50 -11.97
C VAL A 34 3.82 2.09 -11.54
N VAL A 35 4.16 1.10 -12.38
CA VAL A 35 3.67 -0.29 -12.29
C VAL A 35 4.80 -1.28 -12.56
N PRO A 36 4.63 -2.57 -12.21
CA PRO A 36 5.60 -3.60 -12.56
C PRO A 36 5.85 -3.66 -14.07
N PRO A 37 7.07 -4.03 -14.52
CA PRO A 37 7.44 -4.03 -15.93
C PRO A 37 6.49 -4.84 -16.84
N ASP A 38 6.00 -5.97 -16.35
CA ASP A 38 5.07 -6.88 -17.05
C ASP A 38 3.64 -6.31 -17.19
N LEU A 39 3.30 -5.26 -16.43
CA LEU A 39 1.97 -4.63 -16.42
C LEU A 39 1.95 -3.24 -17.06
N VAL A 40 3.08 -2.78 -17.64
CA VAL A 40 3.13 -1.53 -18.39
C VAL A 40 2.17 -1.57 -19.57
N GLY A 41 2.23 -2.63 -20.40
CA GLY A 41 1.35 -2.78 -21.55
C GLY A 41 -0.13 -2.77 -21.17
N PHE A 42 -0.49 -3.44 -20.06
CA PHE A 42 -1.85 -3.43 -19.54
C PHE A 42 -2.35 -2.02 -19.17
N ALA A 43 -1.49 -1.19 -18.56
CA ALA A 43 -1.85 0.20 -18.26
C ALA A 43 -1.94 1.07 -19.53
N GLU A 44 -1.05 0.86 -20.50
CA GLU A 44 -1.04 1.59 -21.77
C GLU A 44 -2.24 1.24 -22.66
N GLU A 45 -2.67 -0.02 -22.69
CA GLU A 45 -3.91 -0.48 -23.35
C GLU A 45 -5.16 0.24 -22.78
N ALA A 46 -5.14 0.60 -21.50
CA ALA A 46 -6.16 1.40 -20.84
C ALA A 46 -6.08 2.91 -21.16
N GLY A 47 -5.08 3.34 -21.94
CA GLY A 47 -4.84 4.73 -22.35
C GLY A 47 -4.00 5.54 -21.36
N LEU A 48 -3.34 4.89 -20.39
CA LEU A 48 -2.52 5.56 -19.38
C LEU A 48 -1.04 5.53 -19.76
N ALA A 49 -0.36 6.67 -19.62
CA ALA A 49 1.10 6.67 -19.69
C ALA A 49 1.67 5.90 -18.47
N ALA A 50 2.52 4.91 -18.71
CA ALA A 50 3.06 4.05 -17.67
C ALA A 50 4.60 4.00 -17.69
N VAL A 51 5.19 3.80 -16.52
CA VAL A 51 6.63 3.58 -16.34
C VAL A 51 6.83 2.29 -15.56
N ALA A 52 7.71 1.44 -16.07
CA ALA A 52 8.14 0.21 -15.42
C ALA A 52 8.89 0.53 -14.11
N CYS A 53 8.53 -0.17 -13.04
CA CYS A 53 9.15 0.03 -11.74
C CYS A 53 9.12 -1.24 -10.90
N GLY A 54 10.28 -1.56 -10.31
CA GLY A 54 10.47 -2.77 -9.51
C GLY A 54 10.75 -4.01 -10.36
N PRO A 55 11.08 -5.14 -9.72
CA PRO A 55 11.37 -6.39 -10.42
C PRO A 55 10.10 -7.10 -10.89
N ASP A 56 10.30 -8.01 -11.85
CA ASP A 56 9.27 -8.86 -12.45
C ASP A 56 8.48 -9.64 -11.37
N VAL A 57 7.15 -9.58 -11.43
CA VAL A 57 6.18 -9.94 -10.36
C VAL A 57 6.33 -11.38 -9.85
N ARG A 58 6.92 -12.26 -10.65
CA ARG A 58 7.16 -13.67 -10.30
C ARG A 58 8.00 -13.85 -9.03
N VAL A 59 8.89 -12.91 -8.73
CA VAL A 59 9.73 -12.97 -7.52
C VAL A 59 8.99 -12.43 -6.28
N TRP A 60 8.02 -11.54 -6.47
CA TRP A 60 7.23 -10.97 -5.37
C TRP A 60 6.13 -11.94 -4.89
N GLN A 61 5.60 -12.79 -5.77
CA GLN A 61 4.58 -13.79 -5.43
C GLN A 61 5.13 -14.92 -4.53
N ASP A 62 6.33 -15.42 -4.82
CA ASP A 62 6.98 -16.47 -4.02
C ASP A 62 7.41 -15.93 -2.65
N VAL A 63 7.87 -14.68 -2.60
CA VAL A 63 8.22 -14.03 -1.34
C VAL A 63 6.96 -13.70 -0.56
N ASN A 64 5.98 -12.94 -1.06
CA ASN A 64 4.90 -12.40 -0.20
C ASN A 64 3.97 -13.47 0.42
N ARG A 65 3.57 -14.52 -0.32
CA ARG A 65 2.63 -15.52 0.20
C ARG A 65 3.30 -16.49 1.19
N ASP A 66 4.54 -16.87 0.90
CA ASP A 66 5.29 -17.80 1.75
C ASP A 66 5.98 -17.05 2.90
N PHE A 67 6.52 -15.86 2.67
CA PHE A 67 7.12 -14.98 3.68
C PHE A 67 6.11 -14.57 4.74
N TRP A 68 4.96 -13.97 4.41
CA TRP A 68 4.03 -13.52 5.45
C TRP A 68 3.39 -14.68 6.19
N SER A 69 3.03 -15.75 5.49
CA SER A 69 2.44 -16.93 6.13
C SER A 69 3.45 -17.71 6.97
N ARG A 70 4.74 -17.79 6.57
CA ARG A 70 5.83 -18.39 7.36
C ARG A 70 6.32 -17.46 8.46
N PHE A 71 6.31 -16.15 8.24
CA PHE A 71 6.66 -15.12 9.21
C PHE A 71 5.62 -15.08 10.33
N LEU A 72 4.32 -15.01 10.01
CA LEU A 72 3.26 -15.06 11.01
C LEU A 72 3.23 -16.42 11.75
N ARG A 73 3.36 -17.56 11.04
CA ARG A 73 3.47 -18.88 11.68
C ARG A 73 4.67 -18.99 12.61
N ASN A 74 5.85 -18.56 12.17
CA ASN A 74 7.09 -18.72 12.94
C ASN A 74 7.29 -17.61 13.97
N PHE A 75 6.69 -16.43 13.82
CA PHE A 75 6.69 -15.40 14.86
C PHE A 75 5.89 -15.88 16.08
N TRP A 76 4.73 -16.49 15.85
CA TRP A 76 3.95 -17.13 16.92
C TRP A 76 4.57 -18.40 17.47
N ARG A 77 5.27 -19.20 16.65
CA ARG A 77 5.84 -20.49 17.06
C ARG A 77 7.28 -20.43 17.59
N ASN A 78 8.08 -19.44 17.16
CA ASN A 78 9.53 -19.35 17.37
C ASN A 78 10.00 -17.97 17.86
N PHE A 79 9.20 -17.22 18.63
CA PHE A 79 9.67 -15.99 19.30
C PHE A 79 11.01 -16.18 20.05
N TRP A 80 11.29 -17.41 20.48
CA TRP A 80 12.49 -17.81 21.23
C TRP A 80 13.68 -18.30 20.37
N ARG A 81 13.55 -18.47 19.04
CA ARG A 81 14.63 -18.92 18.12
C ARG A 81 14.90 -17.89 17.02
N ILE A 82 15.35 -16.71 17.44
CA ILE A 82 15.66 -15.53 16.61
C ILE A 82 16.76 -15.80 15.56
N ARG A 83 17.60 -16.83 15.77
CA ARG A 83 18.77 -17.13 14.94
C ARG A 83 18.42 -17.78 13.59
N ASP A 84 17.49 -18.74 13.59
CA ASP A 84 17.08 -19.48 12.38
C ASP A 84 16.18 -18.61 11.47
N LEU A 85 15.44 -17.68 12.08
CA LEU A 85 14.66 -16.67 11.36
C LEU A 85 15.57 -15.66 10.63
N LYS A 86 16.77 -15.36 11.15
CA LYS A 86 17.68 -14.38 10.53
C LYS A 86 18.27 -14.85 9.20
N GLU A 87 18.56 -16.14 9.04
CA GLU A 87 19.23 -16.65 7.82
C GLU A 87 18.27 -16.81 6.64
N LEU A 88 17.07 -17.36 6.87
CA LEU A 88 16.02 -17.41 5.86
C LEU A 88 15.60 -16.02 5.39
N LEU A 89 15.55 -15.06 6.32
CA LEU A 89 15.22 -13.69 6.00
C LEU A 89 16.37 -12.94 5.28
N ARG A 90 17.63 -13.36 5.30
CA ARG A 90 18.73 -12.50 4.76
C ARG A 90 18.70 -12.33 3.24
N GLU A 91 18.31 -13.35 2.50
CA GLU A 91 18.22 -13.28 1.03
C GLU A 91 16.94 -12.58 0.61
N ASP A 92 15.80 -12.96 1.21
CA ASP A 92 14.51 -12.27 1.05
C ASP A 92 14.62 -10.78 1.39
N TRP A 93 15.33 -10.42 2.47
CA TRP A 93 15.51 -9.03 2.87
C TRP A 93 16.41 -8.24 1.94
N ARG A 94 17.46 -8.85 1.36
CA ARG A 94 18.29 -8.17 0.37
C ARG A 94 17.49 -7.86 -0.89
N PHE A 95 16.72 -8.83 -1.35
CA PHE A 95 15.82 -8.66 -2.50
C PHE A 95 14.78 -7.58 -2.22
N LEU A 96 14.08 -7.66 -1.07
CA LEU A 96 13.10 -6.64 -0.65
C LEU A 96 13.73 -5.24 -0.55
N THR A 97 14.95 -5.13 -0.04
CA THR A 97 15.68 -3.85 0.06
C THR A 97 16.01 -3.29 -1.33
N GLN A 98 16.44 -4.13 -2.27
CA GLN A 98 16.73 -3.70 -3.64
C GLN A 98 15.46 -3.25 -4.37
N CYS A 99 14.37 -4.03 -4.28
CA CYS A 99 13.06 -3.65 -4.80
C CYS A 99 12.64 -2.28 -4.26
N TRP A 100 12.78 -2.11 -2.94
CA TRP A 100 12.43 -0.88 -2.26
C TRP A 100 13.22 0.31 -2.77
N GLN A 101 14.52 0.14 -3.01
CA GLN A 101 15.40 1.18 -3.53
C GLN A 101 15.05 1.59 -4.96
N GLU A 102 14.80 0.62 -5.84
CA GLU A 102 14.37 0.88 -7.22
C GLU A 102 13.02 1.60 -7.27
N VAL A 103 12.06 1.14 -6.45
CA VAL A 103 10.75 1.79 -6.26
C VAL A 103 10.92 3.21 -5.75
N SER A 104 11.74 3.41 -4.72
CA SER A 104 11.99 4.73 -4.12
C SER A 104 12.60 5.70 -5.13
N SER A 105 13.61 5.27 -5.89
CA SER A 105 14.29 6.08 -6.90
C SER A 105 13.35 6.48 -8.02
N THR A 106 12.64 5.50 -8.60
CA THR A 106 11.70 5.73 -9.70
C THR A 106 10.58 6.65 -9.24
N LEU A 107 9.95 6.34 -8.10
CA LEU A 107 8.85 7.11 -7.59
C LEU A 107 9.26 8.54 -7.23
N ARG A 108 10.44 8.73 -6.65
CA ARG A 108 11.01 10.06 -6.42
C ARG A 108 11.15 10.85 -7.72
N SER A 109 11.65 10.22 -8.78
CA SER A 109 11.80 10.88 -10.09
C SER A 109 10.46 11.27 -10.70
N GLN A 110 9.45 10.39 -10.63
CA GLN A 110 8.14 10.62 -11.22
C GLN A 110 7.29 11.61 -10.42
N ALA A 111 7.44 11.62 -9.08
CA ALA A 111 6.64 12.46 -8.19
C ALA A 111 7.12 13.92 -8.10
N LYS A 112 8.30 14.26 -8.64
CA LYS A 112 8.92 15.58 -8.47
C LYS A 112 8.00 16.76 -8.84
N ASP A 113 7.24 16.61 -9.92
CA ASP A 113 6.35 17.66 -10.44
C ASP A 113 4.87 17.24 -10.37
N ALA A 114 4.55 16.28 -9.49
CA ALA A 114 3.18 15.81 -9.29
C ALA A 114 2.41 16.76 -8.36
N ASP A 115 1.09 16.83 -8.54
CA ASP A 115 0.18 17.52 -7.63
C ASP A 115 -0.39 16.57 -6.55
N LEU A 116 -0.39 15.25 -6.82
CA LEU A 116 -0.84 14.23 -5.88
C LEU A 116 -0.17 12.88 -6.18
N LEU A 117 0.19 12.17 -5.12
CA LEU A 117 0.64 10.78 -5.18
C LEU A 117 -0.44 9.84 -4.66
N PHE A 118 -0.85 8.86 -5.48
CA PHE A 118 -1.87 7.87 -5.16
C PHE A 118 -1.28 6.46 -5.21
N THR A 119 -1.57 5.61 -4.23
CA THR A 119 -0.95 4.27 -4.14
C THR A 119 -1.89 3.19 -3.65
N GLY A 120 -1.58 1.94 -4.00
CA GLY A 120 -2.16 0.75 -3.37
C GLY A 120 -1.49 0.38 -2.05
N VAL A 121 -1.89 -0.75 -1.47
CA VAL A 121 -1.31 -1.30 -0.22
C VAL A 121 0.17 -1.61 -0.40
N LEU A 122 0.54 -2.20 -1.54
CA LEU A 122 1.92 -2.62 -1.79
C LEU A 122 2.79 -1.42 -2.14
N GLY A 123 3.84 -1.20 -1.34
CA GLY A 123 4.72 -0.03 -1.49
C GLY A 123 4.16 1.26 -0.87
N GLU A 124 3.05 1.18 -0.12
CA GLU A 124 2.41 2.32 0.53
C GLU A 124 3.38 3.15 1.37
N GLU A 125 4.23 2.50 2.16
CA GLU A 125 5.18 3.18 3.04
C GLU A 125 6.27 3.91 2.26
N SER A 126 6.73 3.32 1.15
CA SER A 126 7.70 3.95 0.26
C SER A 126 7.10 5.19 -0.40
N ALA A 127 5.87 5.07 -0.92
CA ALA A 127 5.14 6.18 -1.51
C ALA A 127 4.84 7.28 -0.49
N GLY A 128 4.43 6.91 0.73
CA GLY A 128 4.20 7.84 1.83
C GLY A 128 5.43 8.68 2.17
N ASN A 129 6.62 8.07 2.19
CA ASN A 129 7.88 8.79 2.40
C ASN A 129 8.21 9.75 1.26
N VAL A 130 8.01 9.34 0.01
CA VAL A 130 8.22 10.23 -1.15
C VAL A 130 7.23 11.41 -1.11
N ALA A 131 5.97 11.17 -0.75
CA ALA A 131 4.98 12.24 -0.58
C ALA A 131 5.34 13.19 0.58
N GLU A 132 5.82 12.66 1.71
CA GLU A 132 6.31 13.45 2.84
C GLU A 132 7.50 14.32 2.42
N PHE A 133 8.47 13.73 1.70
CA PHE A 133 9.66 14.42 1.21
C PHE A 133 9.33 15.61 0.30
N TYR A 134 8.42 15.43 -0.65
CA TYR A 134 8.01 16.50 -1.57
C TYR A 134 6.91 17.41 -1.01
N GLY A 135 6.33 17.09 0.16
CA GLY A 135 5.19 17.82 0.69
C GLY A 135 3.88 17.63 -0.11
N LEU A 136 3.77 16.54 -0.87
CA LEU A 136 2.62 16.30 -1.77
C LEU A 136 1.38 15.81 -1.00
N PRO A 137 0.17 16.21 -1.41
CA PRO A 137 -1.04 15.47 -1.10
C PRO A 137 -0.85 13.98 -1.41
N PHE A 138 -1.29 13.14 -0.49
CA PHE A 138 -1.14 11.69 -0.58
C PHE A 138 -2.50 11.02 -0.42
N ALA A 139 -2.77 10.03 -1.26
CA ALA A 139 -3.97 9.22 -1.18
C ALA A 139 -3.63 7.73 -1.30
N THR A 140 -4.44 6.88 -0.68
CA THR A 140 -4.26 5.43 -0.71
C THR A 140 -5.55 4.73 -1.12
N LEU A 141 -5.43 3.57 -1.78
CA LEU A 141 -6.54 2.68 -2.11
C LEU A 141 -6.29 1.30 -1.55
N HIS A 142 -7.18 0.86 -0.67
CA HIS A 142 -7.18 -0.47 -0.10
C HIS A 142 -8.44 -1.20 -0.52
N VAL A 143 -8.27 -2.30 -1.27
CA VAL A 143 -9.37 -3.18 -1.70
C VAL A 143 -9.80 -4.18 -0.61
N PHE A 144 -9.44 -3.88 0.64
CA PHE A 144 -9.82 -4.57 1.85
C PHE A 144 -9.65 -3.60 3.04
N PRO A 145 -10.50 -3.63 4.07
CA PRO A 145 -10.40 -2.72 5.23
C PRO A 145 -9.18 -3.04 6.11
N ILE A 146 -7.99 -2.59 5.70
CA ILE A 146 -6.73 -2.89 6.40
C ILE A 146 -6.46 -1.94 7.58
N ARG A 147 -7.08 -0.75 7.61
CA ARG A 147 -6.88 0.18 8.72
C ARG A 147 -7.63 -0.29 9.96
N ALA A 148 -7.06 0.01 11.13
CA ALA A 148 -7.60 -0.43 12.40
C ALA A 148 -9.13 -0.20 12.52
N ASN A 149 -9.86 -1.30 12.68
CA ASN A 149 -11.32 -1.35 12.77
C ASN A 149 -11.81 -2.47 13.69
N GLY A 150 -13.10 -2.45 14.02
CA GLY A 150 -13.73 -3.41 14.91
C GLY A 150 -14.17 -4.73 14.26
N GLN A 151 -14.17 -4.84 12.94
CA GLN A 151 -14.80 -5.96 12.21
C GLN A 151 -13.85 -7.13 11.91
N LEU A 152 -12.55 -6.96 12.10
CA LEU A 152 -11.55 -7.99 11.75
C LEU A 152 -11.67 -9.27 12.58
N VAL A 153 -12.23 -9.20 13.80
CA VAL A 153 -12.42 -10.35 14.68
C VAL A 153 -13.91 -10.53 14.99
N PRO A 154 -14.58 -11.52 14.37
CA PRO A 154 -16.00 -11.77 14.57
C PRO A 154 -16.35 -11.98 16.05
N GLY A 155 -17.44 -11.37 16.50
CA GLY A 155 -17.97 -11.51 17.87
C GLY A 155 -17.28 -10.65 18.93
N MET A 156 -16.33 -9.80 18.55
CA MET A 156 -15.61 -8.92 19.47
C MET A 156 -16.22 -7.50 19.52
N PRO A 157 -16.22 -6.81 20.68
CA PRO A 157 -16.58 -5.39 20.72
C PRO A 157 -15.66 -4.55 19.84
N ALA A 158 -16.21 -3.66 19.02
CA ALA A 158 -15.47 -2.91 18.00
C ALA A 158 -14.23 -2.17 18.55
N ARG A 159 -14.35 -1.55 19.73
CA ARG A 159 -13.23 -0.87 20.42
C ARG A 159 -12.07 -1.82 20.73
N VAL A 160 -12.36 -3.06 21.09
CA VAL A 160 -11.34 -4.07 21.40
C VAL A 160 -10.68 -4.55 20.11
N GLY A 161 -11.47 -4.89 19.08
CA GLY A 161 -10.95 -5.31 17.78
C GLY A 161 -9.99 -4.26 17.18
N ARG A 162 -10.39 -2.99 17.21
CA ARG A 162 -9.56 -1.87 16.77
C ARG A 162 -8.28 -1.69 17.57
N SER A 163 -8.36 -1.88 18.90
CA SER A 163 -7.18 -1.78 19.77
C SER A 163 -6.18 -2.90 19.49
N ILE A 164 -6.67 -4.11 19.21
CA ILE A 164 -5.82 -5.25 18.80
C ILE A 164 -5.12 -4.95 17.47
N MET A 165 -5.84 -4.40 16.48
CA MET A 165 -5.23 -4.01 15.21
C MET A 165 -4.12 -2.96 15.41
N LYS A 166 -4.39 -1.88 16.16
CA LYS A 166 -3.37 -0.86 16.47
C LYS A 166 -2.16 -1.46 17.20
N LEU A 167 -2.40 -2.35 18.16
CA LEU A 167 -1.32 -3.04 18.85
C LEU A 167 -0.49 -3.91 17.89
N SER A 168 -1.14 -4.60 16.95
CA SER A 168 -0.44 -5.41 15.94
C SER A 168 0.41 -4.57 14.99
N GLU A 169 -0.10 -3.41 14.55
CA GLU A 169 0.65 -2.44 13.74
C GLU A 169 1.87 -1.93 14.51
N TRP A 170 1.69 -1.59 15.78
CA TRP A 170 2.78 -1.11 16.65
C TRP A 170 3.84 -2.19 16.91
N LEU A 171 3.43 -3.44 17.16
CA LEU A 171 4.34 -4.57 17.39
C LEU A 171 5.11 -4.97 16.12
N GLY A 172 4.47 -4.88 14.94
CA GLY A 172 5.10 -5.19 13.66
C GLY A 172 6.02 -4.10 13.12
N TRP A 173 5.79 -2.85 13.52
CA TRP A 173 6.50 -1.68 12.97
C TRP A 173 8.03 -1.70 13.10
N PRO A 174 8.68 -2.20 14.18
CA PRO A 174 10.14 -2.28 14.23
C PRO A 174 10.78 -3.07 13.08
N LEU A 175 10.03 -4.00 12.47
CA LEU A 175 10.47 -4.73 11.28
C LEU A 175 10.47 -3.80 10.07
N PHE A 176 9.31 -3.20 9.76
CA PHE A 176 9.16 -2.26 8.65
C PHE A 176 10.09 -1.05 8.78
N LYS A 177 10.31 -0.56 10.02
CA LYS A 177 11.25 0.52 10.32
C LYS A 177 12.65 0.25 9.78
N LYS A 178 13.11 -1.00 9.75
CA LYS A 178 14.44 -1.34 9.21
C LYS A 178 14.51 -1.21 7.68
N LEU A 179 13.40 -1.42 6.97
CA LEU A 179 13.28 -1.18 5.54
C LEU A 179 13.11 0.31 5.24
N GLU A 180 12.34 0.99 6.10
CA GLU A 180 11.91 2.36 5.88
C GLU A 180 12.97 3.40 6.26
N ASP A 181 13.66 3.24 7.39
CA ASP A 181 14.65 4.20 7.87
C ASP A 181 15.81 4.48 6.88
N PRO A 182 16.33 3.49 6.12
CA PRO A 182 17.29 3.76 5.05
C PRO A 182 16.76 4.74 3.99
N GLN A 183 15.55 4.50 3.47
CA GLN A 183 14.91 5.38 2.49
C GLN A 183 14.66 6.78 3.09
N ARG A 184 14.12 6.85 4.32
CA ARG A 184 13.89 8.12 5.00
C ARG A 184 15.19 8.91 5.17
N ARG A 185 16.29 8.26 5.52
CA ARG A 185 17.62 8.88 5.61
C ARG A 185 18.08 9.42 4.25
N GLU A 186 17.91 8.67 3.18
CA GLU A 186 18.28 9.09 1.81
C GLU A 186 17.44 10.28 1.30
N LEU A 187 16.19 10.35 1.74
CA LEU A 187 15.30 11.49 1.49
C LEU A 187 15.55 12.66 2.46
N GLY A 188 16.44 12.54 3.44
CA GLY A 188 16.66 13.58 4.46
C GLY A 188 15.50 13.74 5.45
N LEU A 189 14.61 12.75 5.53
CA LEU A 189 13.50 12.71 6.48
C LEU A 189 13.95 12.21 7.86
N PRO A 190 13.29 12.64 8.95
CA PRO A 190 13.56 12.10 10.28
C PRO A 190 13.22 10.61 10.31
N LYS A 191 13.92 9.84 11.16
CA LYS A 191 13.59 8.41 11.37
C LYS A 191 12.12 8.23 11.73
N ALA A 192 11.51 7.14 11.28
CA ALA A 192 10.13 6.87 11.66
C ALA A 192 10.04 6.76 13.19
N THR A 193 9.05 7.39 13.81
CA THR A 193 8.77 7.28 15.26
C THR A 193 7.49 6.50 15.56
N LYS A 194 6.69 6.21 14.52
CA LYS A 194 5.41 5.51 14.56
C LYS A 194 5.22 4.67 13.29
N PRO A 195 4.32 3.66 13.32
CA PRO A 195 3.89 2.92 12.13
C PRO A 195 3.50 3.83 10.97
N SER A 196 3.77 3.39 9.73
CA SER A 196 3.44 4.15 8.52
C SER A 196 1.95 4.49 8.41
N PRO A 197 1.00 3.54 8.63
CA PRO A 197 -0.42 3.87 8.60
C PRO A 197 -0.79 5.03 9.53
N TRP A 198 -0.18 5.10 10.72
CA TRP A 198 -0.46 6.16 11.69
C TRP A 198 0.05 7.51 11.21
N ARG A 199 1.24 7.55 10.60
CA ARG A 199 1.80 8.79 10.03
C ARG A 199 0.99 9.27 8.83
N ILE A 200 0.54 8.35 7.98
CA ILE A 200 -0.32 8.65 6.82
C ILE A 200 -1.61 9.32 7.29
N THR A 201 -2.28 8.75 8.30
CA THR A 201 -3.49 9.31 8.92
C THR A 201 -3.20 10.64 9.62
N GLU A 202 -2.12 10.74 10.41
CA GLU A 202 -1.73 11.99 11.12
C GLU A 202 -1.43 13.14 10.14
N ARG A 203 -0.96 12.83 8.93
CA ARG A 203 -0.73 13.80 7.86
C ARG A 203 -2.01 14.23 7.14
N GLY A 204 -3.16 13.65 7.49
CA GLY A 204 -4.44 13.96 6.85
C GLY A 204 -4.55 13.45 5.42
N SER A 205 -3.83 12.38 5.08
CA SER A 205 -3.89 11.75 3.75
C SER A 205 -5.28 11.19 3.47
N LEU A 206 -5.71 11.18 2.21
CA LEU A 206 -6.98 10.58 1.80
C LEU A 206 -6.84 9.05 1.77
N GLU A 207 -7.54 8.34 2.64
CA GLU A 207 -7.42 6.89 2.75
C GLU A 207 -8.68 6.21 2.24
N ILE A 208 -8.65 5.71 1.00
CA ILE A 208 -9.80 5.07 0.36
C ILE A 208 -9.86 3.60 0.73
N GLN A 209 -10.95 3.22 1.38
CA GLN A 209 -11.24 1.83 1.77
C GLN A 209 -12.37 1.31 0.89
N ALA A 210 -12.03 0.43 -0.05
CA ALA A 210 -12.95 -0.23 -0.96
C ALA A 210 -13.34 -1.60 -0.41
N TYR A 211 -14.59 -1.74 0.02
CA TYR A 211 -15.16 -2.98 0.53
C TYR A 211 -16.67 -3.01 0.33
N ASP A 212 -17.26 -4.20 0.49
CA ASP A 212 -18.70 -4.39 0.48
C ASP A 212 -19.27 -4.38 1.91
N GLU A 213 -20.33 -3.62 2.14
CA GLU A 213 -21.00 -3.50 3.44
C GLU A 213 -21.55 -4.87 3.92
N ALA A 214 -21.95 -5.75 3.00
CA ALA A 214 -22.40 -7.10 3.33
C ALA A 214 -21.26 -7.94 3.93
N CYS A 215 -20.01 -7.68 3.55
CA CYS A 215 -18.83 -8.34 4.11
C CYS A 215 -18.41 -7.75 5.46
N MET A 216 -18.68 -6.45 5.69
CA MET A 216 -18.18 -5.68 6.84
C MET A 216 -19.26 -4.74 7.40
N PRO A 217 -20.36 -5.27 7.93
CA PRO A 217 -21.52 -4.48 8.31
C PRO A 217 -21.21 -3.50 9.45
N GLY A 218 -21.64 -2.25 9.31
CA GLY A 218 -21.48 -1.21 10.32
C GLY A 218 -20.09 -0.57 10.36
N LEU A 219 -19.14 -1.04 9.54
CA LEU A 219 -17.78 -0.51 9.49
C LEU A 219 -17.76 0.97 9.07
N ALA A 220 -18.64 1.34 8.13
CA ALA A 220 -18.72 2.71 7.66
C ALA A 220 -19.18 3.69 8.74
N ALA A 221 -20.16 3.27 9.55
CA ALA A 221 -20.62 4.05 10.68
C ALA A 221 -19.54 4.15 11.75
N GLU A 222 -18.82 3.05 12.02
CA GLU A 222 -17.69 3.05 12.95
C GLU A 222 -16.67 4.11 12.54
N TRP A 223 -16.16 4.12 11.31
CA TRP A 223 -15.13 5.07 10.91
C TRP A 223 -15.58 6.53 10.85
N ALA A 224 -16.87 6.79 10.58
CA ALA A 224 -17.42 8.14 10.60
C ALA A 224 -17.27 8.83 11.98
N GLU A 225 -17.29 8.07 13.08
CA GLU A 225 -17.10 8.59 14.44
C GLU A 225 -15.68 9.12 14.71
N PHE A 226 -14.68 8.69 13.93
CA PHE A 226 -13.26 8.97 14.22
C PHE A 226 -12.66 10.06 13.32
N GLY A 227 -13.47 10.71 12.48
CA GLY A 227 -13.16 12.02 11.89
C GLY A 227 -11.88 12.12 11.05
N GLY A 228 -11.35 11.02 10.53
CA GLY A 228 -10.20 11.03 9.62
C GLY A 228 -10.62 11.29 8.17
N ALA A 229 -9.68 11.67 7.31
CA ALA A 229 -9.85 11.72 5.85
C ALA A 229 -9.93 10.31 5.23
N THR A 230 -10.57 9.36 5.93
CA THR A 230 -10.84 8.02 5.43
C THR A 230 -12.10 8.07 4.60
N ALA A 231 -11.96 8.04 3.28
CA ALA A 231 -13.10 7.95 2.37
C ALA A 231 -13.50 6.50 2.20
N ILE A 232 -14.80 6.24 2.31
CA ILE A 232 -15.35 4.90 2.18
C ILE A 232 -15.95 4.78 0.79
N CYS A 233 -15.32 3.97 -0.06
CA CYS A 233 -15.88 3.61 -1.36
C CYS A 233 -16.69 2.32 -1.18
N ARG A 234 -18.01 2.46 -1.13
CA ARG A 234 -18.94 1.33 -1.10
C ARG A 234 -19.12 0.79 -2.50
N GLY A 235 -18.91 -0.52 -2.68
CA GLY A 235 -19.20 -1.23 -3.92
C GLY A 235 -18.40 -0.71 -5.11
N VAL A 236 -17.17 -1.19 -5.28
CA VAL A 236 -16.48 -1.03 -6.57
C VAL A 236 -17.04 -2.09 -7.51
N ASP A 237 -18.13 -1.74 -8.21
CA ASP A 237 -18.61 -2.53 -9.33
C ASP A 237 -17.63 -2.31 -10.49
N PHE A 238 -16.59 -3.14 -10.55
CA PHE A 238 -15.81 -3.32 -11.76
C PHE A 238 -16.75 -4.01 -12.74
N GLY A 239 -17.53 -3.22 -13.49
CA GLY A 239 -18.52 -3.73 -14.44
C GLY A 239 -17.95 -4.84 -15.33
N PRO A 240 -18.82 -5.68 -15.94
CA PRO A 240 -18.40 -6.90 -16.63
C PRO A 240 -17.24 -6.63 -17.59
N THR A 241 -16.22 -7.49 -17.51
CA THR A 241 -15.01 -7.51 -18.34
C THR A 241 -15.29 -7.92 -19.80
N ASP A 242 -16.39 -7.42 -20.37
CA ASP A 242 -16.73 -7.60 -21.77
C ASP A 242 -15.95 -6.59 -22.60
N GLY A 243 -14.65 -6.84 -22.80
CA GLY A 243 -13.84 -5.98 -23.67
C GLY A 243 -12.33 -6.09 -23.55
N PHE A 244 -11.78 -7.25 -23.20
CA PHE A 244 -10.36 -7.55 -23.47
C PHE A 244 -10.31 -8.85 -24.28
N ARG A 245 -10.37 -8.71 -25.60
CA ARG A 245 -9.94 -9.72 -26.56
C ARG A 245 -8.62 -9.27 -27.18
#